data_AF-A0A0E3SKA9-F1
#
_entry.id   AF-A0A0E3SKA9-F1
#
_cell.length_a   1.000
_cell.length_b   1.000
_cell.length_c   1.000
_cell.angle_alpha   90.00
_cell.angle_beta   90.00
_cell.angle_gamma   90.00
#
_symmetry.space_group_name_H-M   'P 1'
#
loop_
_entity.id
_entity.type
_entity.pdbx_description
1 polymer ?
#
loop_
_entity_poly.entity_id
_entity_poly.type
_entity_poly.pdbx_seq_one_letter_code
_entity_poly.pdbx_strand_id
1 'polypeptide(L)'
;MSNELQMGNSLQDVTQNKNLRAKDTEPPNVTVILPAYNEEISIGSVVLRTKKYSHRVIVVDDASSDHTVDVAEMAGAQVIRNPTAKRNELSLKKGIEAASDSDIIVMMNLGVCHDPGLIPRMIAPIKDGDFELSVGVCFSKLQSSENVLKLNNKNTESRPIGFVAFSKNCLSKIDISQISLFSMRSLINSAQRCDVKVLHIDIQEEHEASLFRAYKIGVVVPAYNEERLIQETIDNIPAYVDKIYVINDGSTDRTAEIINSMTDPRVVPIHHEVNKGVGAAIINGYKQALADEMDLVAVMAGDNQMDPYQLPKLIMPIIEGKADYAKGNRLLSREMRQGMSPWRAFGNGMLSMLTKIGSGYWNIADPQNGYTVISKYALETIDLDSIYTYYGYCNDILLKMNAFGMRVVDVTMPARYGSEKSKIRYGKYIRKVAPMLFKGFLWRLRMKYMVLDFHPLVLFYFASMILVPLGLIFGLWIVLEKLIFHGPVSQNYPLLFVFTFLVGMQLLFFAMIFDMQANKSNYSKMA
;
A
#
# COMPACT_ATOMS: atom_id res chain seq x y z
N MET A 1 -57.18 6.64 -58.57
CA MET A 1 -56.44 5.76 -57.64
C MET A 1 -54.97 6.11 -57.77
N SER A 2 -54.22 6.65 -56.81
CA SER A 2 -54.50 7.02 -55.42
C SER A 2 -53.33 7.90 -54.92
N ASN A 3 -53.67 8.92 -54.14
CA ASN A 3 -53.00 9.48 -52.95
C ASN A 3 -51.59 10.10 -53.01
N GLU A 4 -51.59 11.43 -52.94
CA GLU A 4 -50.97 12.32 -51.93
C GLU A 4 -49.92 11.80 -50.93
N LEU A 5 -48.86 12.60 -50.74
CA LEU A 5 -48.49 13.30 -49.48
C LEU A 5 -47.11 13.99 -49.66
N GLN A 6 -47.10 15.28 -50.01
CA GLN A 6 -46.76 16.43 -49.14
C GLN A 6 -45.39 16.36 -48.43
N MET A 7 -44.41 17.06 -49.01
CA MET A 7 -43.30 17.69 -48.29
C MET A 7 -43.85 18.87 -47.48
N GLY A 8 -43.56 18.91 -46.17
CA GLY A 8 -43.92 20.00 -45.26
C GLY A 8 -42.75 20.41 -44.36
N ASN A 9 -42.37 21.67 -44.48
CA ASN A 9 -41.38 22.40 -43.69
C ASN A 9 -41.58 22.26 -42.17
N SER A 10 -40.51 21.98 -41.42
CA SER A 10 -40.35 22.45 -40.02
C SER A 10 -38.92 22.23 -39.50
N LEU A 11 -37.93 22.91 -40.11
CA LEU A 11 -36.57 23.03 -39.55
C LEU A 11 -36.31 24.39 -38.86
N GLN A 12 -37.38 25.10 -38.47
CA GLN A 12 -37.29 26.41 -37.80
C GLN A 12 -37.77 26.45 -36.35
N ASP A 13 -38.22 25.34 -35.75
CA ASP A 13 -38.93 25.39 -34.45
C ASP A 13 -38.27 24.68 -33.25
N VAL A 14 -36.97 24.35 -33.33
CA VAL A 14 -36.26 23.69 -32.20
C VAL A 14 -35.21 24.59 -31.54
N THR A 15 -35.03 25.82 -32.01
CA THR A 15 -33.97 26.74 -31.53
C THR A 15 -34.48 27.94 -30.72
N GLN A 16 -35.65 27.83 -30.08
CA GLN A 16 -36.22 28.94 -29.28
C GLN A 16 -36.82 28.53 -27.91
N ASN A 17 -36.32 27.48 -27.26
CA ASN A 17 -36.77 27.16 -25.88
C ASN A 17 -35.66 26.64 -24.94
N LYS A 18 -34.49 27.28 -24.96
CA LYS A 18 -33.41 27.06 -23.96
C LYS A 18 -32.96 28.33 -23.23
N ASN A 19 -33.83 29.35 -23.15
CA ASN A 19 -33.63 30.52 -22.29
C ASN A 19 -34.63 30.54 -21.13
N LEU A 20 -34.72 29.43 -20.39
CA LEU A 20 -35.41 29.38 -19.11
C LEU A 20 -34.41 29.68 -17.99
N ARG A 21 -34.38 30.95 -17.59
CA ARG A 21 -33.98 31.46 -16.26
C ARG A 21 -32.65 30.93 -15.72
N ALA A 22 -31.54 31.49 -16.19
CA ALA A 22 -30.41 31.70 -15.30
C ALA A 22 -30.88 32.70 -14.23
N LYS A 23 -31.20 32.22 -13.02
CA LYS A 23 -31.30 33.11 -11.86
C LYS A 23 -29.92 33.74 -11.69
N ASP A 24 -29.87 35.07 -11.73
CA ASP A 24 -28.74 35.87 -11.23
C ASP A 24 -28.64 35.71 -9.71
N THR A 25 -28.26 34.52 -9.26
CA THR A 25 -27.84 34.25 -7.90
C THR A 25 -26.33 34.25 -7.89
N GLU A 26 -25.72 35.04 -6.99
CA GLU A 26 -24.31 34.91 -6.68
C GLU A 26 -23.93 33.42 -6.52
N PRO A 27 -22.74 33.01 -6.97
CA PRO A 27 -22.32 31.63 -6.84
C PRO A 27 -22.45 31.20 -5.36
N PRO A 28 -23.00 30.00 -5.08
CA PRO A 28 -23.26 29.57 -3.72
C PRO A 28 -21.96 29.60 -2.90
N ASN A 29 -22.04 30.09 -1.67
CA ASN A 29 -20.90 30.11 -0.77
C ASN A 29 -20.56 28.67 -0.35
N VAL A 30 -19.41 28.18 -0.82
CA VAL A 30 -18.90 26.83 -0.57
C VAL A 30 -17.84 26.88 0.53
N THR A 31 -18.07 26.19 1.64
CA THR A 31 -17.07 25.92 2.67
C THR A 31 -16.63 24.47 2.64
N VAL A 32 -15.31 24.23 2.65
CA VAL A 32 -14.75 22.88 2.74
C VAL A 32 -14.19 22.64 4.13
N ILE A 33 -14.56 21.52 4.75
CA ILE A 33 -14.09 21.05 6.05
C ILE A 33 -13.12 19.90 5.83
N LEU A 34 -11.91 20.03 6.37
CA LEU A 34 -10.82 19.06 6.28
C LEU A 34 -10.47 18.56 7.69
N PRO A 35 -10.91 17.36 8.11
CA PRO A 35 -10.35 16.73 9.30
C PRO A 35 -8.87 16.39 9.07
N ALA A 36 -8.02 16.71 10.04
CA ALA A 36 -6.58 16.47 9.97
C ALA A 36 -6.05 15.89 11.28
N TYR A 37 -5.14 14.93 11.16
CA TYR A 37 -4.37 14.35 12.26
C TYR A 37 -3.02 13.90 11.74
N ASN A 38 -1.94 14.57 12.16
CA ASN A 38 -0.58 14.30 11.70
C ASN A 38 -0.43 14.30 10.16
N GLU A 39 -0.90 15.37 9.52
CA GLU A 39 -0.92 15.57 8.06
C GLU A 39 0.05 16.68 7.60
N GLU A 40 1.09 17.01 8.37
CA GLU A 40 2.03 18.12 8.10
C GLU A 40 2.53 18.14 6.65
N ILE A 41 2.84 16.97 6.11
CA ILE A 41 3.40 16.80 4.75
C ILE A 41 2.38 17.17 3.67
N SER A 42 1.10 16.83 3.86
CA SER A 42 0.08 16.87 2.81
C SER A 42 -0.82 18.11 2.91
N ILE A 43 -1.13 18.56 4.13
CA ILE A 43 -2.23 19.46 4.44
C ILE A 43 -2.12 20.81 3.71
N GLY A 44 -0.92 21.38 3.62
CA GLY A 44 -0.71 22.69 2.99
C GLY A 44 -1.08 22.68 1.50
N SER A 45 -0.66 21.65 0.76
CA SER A 45 -0.98 21.49 -0.65
C SER A 45 -2.48 21.29 -0.88
N VAL A 46 -3.12 20.52 0.01
CA VAL A 46 -4.55 20.24 -0.05
C VAL A 46 -5.34 21.52 0.20
N VAL A 47 -5.01 22.30 1.23
CA VAL A 47 -5.65 23.60 1.51
C VAL A 47 -5.53 24.53 0.30
N LEU A 48 -4.33 24.71 -0.25
CA LEU A 48 -4.10 25.61 -1.39
C LEU A 48 -4.90 25.20 -2.64
N ARG A 49 -4.97 23.90 -2.92
CA ARG A 49 -5.78 23.37 -4.02
C ARG A 49 -7.28 23.51 -3.75
N THR A 50 -7.71 23.28 -2.52
CA THR A 50 -9.11 23.37 -2.10
C THR A 50 -9.66 24.79 -2.28
N LYS A 51 -8.86 25.81 -1.95
CA LYS A 51 -9.22 27.23 -2.13
C LYS A 51 -9.51 27.64 -3.58
N LYS A 52 -9.14 26.81 -4.57
CA LYS A 52 -9.52 27.04 -5.98
C LYS A 52 -11.01 26.73 -6.24
N TYR A 53 -11.64 25.96 -5.36
CA TYR A 53 -13.00 25.44 -5.52
C TYR A 53 -13.93 25.81 -4.35
N SER A 54 -13.42 26.51 -3.34
CA SER A 54 -14.18 26.93 -2.17
C SER A 54 -13.86 28.37 -1.76
N HIS A 55 -14.83 29.00 -1.11
CA HIS A 55 -14.69 30.36 -0.58
C HIS A 55 -13.96 30.33 0.76
N ARG A 56 -14.20 29.27 1.54
CA ARG A 56 -13.59 29.05 2.85
C ARG A 56 -13.09 27.61 2.98
N VAL A 57 -11.97 27.44 3.68
CA VAL A 57 -11.43 26.14 4.07
C VAL A 57 -11.26 26.15 5.58
N ILE A 58 -11.90 25.18 6.24
CA ILE A 58 -11.80 24.96 7.68
C ILE A 58 -11.06 23.65 7.89
N VAL A 59 -9.87 23.70 8.49
CA VAL A 59 -9.16 22.51 8.93
C VAL A 59 -9.55 22.25 10.38
N VAL A 60 -10.01 21.03 10.68
CA VAL A 60 -10.30 20.62 12.05
C VAL A 60 -9.21 19.66 12.51
N ASP A 61 -8.36 20.14 13.41
CA ASP A 61 -7.22 19.40 13.93
C ASP A 61 -7.64 18.52 15.12
N ASP A 62 -7.41 17.22 14.98
CA ASP A 62 -7.73 16.19 15.99
C ASP A 62 -6.55 15.89 16.92
N ALA A 63 -5.90 16.95 17.43
CA ALA A 63 -4.75 16.91 18.32
C ALA A 63 -3.49 16.32 17.64
N SER A 64 -3.12 16.89 16.49
CA SER A 64 -1.86 16.55 15.82
C SER A 64 -0.65 16.88 16.71
N SER A 65 0.37 16.03 16.65
CA SER A 65 1.64 16.20 17.36
C SER A 65 2.75 16.83 16.51
N ASP A 66 2.48 17.04 15.23
CA ASP A 66 3.39 17.59 14.22
C ASP A 66 3.01 19.05 13.85
N HIS A 67 3.58 19.61 12.78
CA HIS A 67 3.28 20.98 12.34
C HIS A 67 2.02 21.10 11.47
N THR A 68 1.09 20.14 11.50
CA THR A 68 -0.16 20.17 10.69
C THR A 68 -0.90 21.50 10.81
N VAL A 69 -1.06 22.02 12.03
CA VAL A 69 -1.80 23.27 12.25
C VAL A 69 -1.07 24.45 11.64
N ASP A 70 0.23 24.58 11.91
CA ASP A 70 1.03 25.70 11.43
C ASP A 70 1.02 25.75 9.89
N VAL A 71 1.19 24.59 9.25
CA VAL A 71 1.15 24.46 7.78
C VAL A 71 -0.24 24.80 7.21
N ALA A 72 -1.32 24.36 7.87
CA ALA A 72 -2.69 24.67 7.45
C ALA A 72 -3.01 26.17 7.54
N GLU A 73 -2.60 26.83 8.63
CA GLU A 73 -2.76 28.28 8.82
C GLU A 73 -1.95 29.07 7.79
N MET A 74 -0.70 28.68 7.53
CA MET A 74 0.16 29.29 6.51
C MET A 74 -0.41 29.14 5.10
N ALA A 75 -1.05 28.02 4.80
CA ALA A 75 -1.78 27.80 3.54
C ALA A 75 -3.09 28.63 3.45
N GLY A 76 -3.49 29.27 4.55
CA GLY A 76 -4.63 30.18 4.65
C GLY A 76 -5.95 29.46 4.85
N ALA A 77 -5.95 28.35 5.59
CA ALA A 77 -7.15 27.76 6.19
C ALA A 77 -7.46 28.38 7.55
N GLN A 78 -8.74 28.36 7.93
CA GLN A 78 -9.15 28.57 9.32
C GLN A 78 -8.96 27.25 10.08
N VAL A 79 -8.20 27.25 11.17
CA VAL A 79 -7.97 26.02 11.94
C VAL A 79 -8.78 26.00 13.24
N ILE A 80 -9.48 24.88 13.49
CA ILE A 80 -10.18 24.60 14.74
C ILE A 80 -9.44 23.45 15.44
N ARG A 81 -8.79 23.74 16.56
CA ARG A 81 -8.06 22.72 17.35
C ARG A 81 -8.98 21.99 18.32
N ASN A 82 -8.81 20.67 18.45
CA ASN A 82 -9.58 19.84 19.36
C ASN A 82 -8.69 19.03 20.32
N PRO A 83 -8.22 19.61 21.43
CA PRO A 83 -7.16 19.04 22.28
C PRO A 83 -7.56 17.76 23.04
N THR A 84 -8.86 17.40 23.07
CA THR A 84 -9.39 16.26 23.84
C THR A 84 -9.83 15.08 22.97
N ALA A 85 -9.73 15.18 21.65
CA ALA A 85 -10.21 14.12 20.76
C ALA A 85 -9.18 12.99 20.63
N LYS A 86 -9.44 11.86 21.29
CA LYS A 86 -8.98 10.56 20.80
C LYS A 86 -10.05 10.04 19.82
N ARG A 87 -9.87 10.33 18.53
CA ARG A 87 -10.70 9.93 17.35
C ARG A 87 -11.71 10.97 16.84
N ASN A 88 -11.83 11.00 15.51
CA ASN A 88 -12.57 11.83 14.54
C ASN A 88 -14.02 12.26 14.85
N GLU A 89 -14.59 11.91 16.00
CA GLU A 89 -16.04 11.98 16.24
C GLU A 89 -16.51 13.36 16.75
N LEU A 90 -15.63 14.12 17.41
CA LEU A 90 -15.97 15.43 17.99
C LEU A 90 -15.54 16.62 17.12
N SER A 91 -14.61 16.40 16.18
CA SER A 91 -14.08 17.42 15.26
C SER A 91 -15.07 17.82 14.18
N LEU A 92 -15.67 16.85 13.52
CA LEU A 92 -16.52 17.10 12.34
C LEU A 92 -17.76 17.94 12.69
N LYS A 93 -18.34 17.75 13.87
CA LYS A 93 -19.47 18.56 14.35
C LYS A 93 -19.09 20.04 14.50
N LYS A 94 -17.94 20.33 15.13
CA LYS A 94 -17.41 21.70 15.28
C LYS A 94 -17.15 22.36 13.92
N GLY A 95 -16.63 21.59 12.96
CA GLY A 95 -16.44 22.05 11.59
C GLY A 95 -17.76 22.48 10.93
N ILE A 96 -18.82 21.68 11.10
CA ILE A 96 -20.14 21.98 10.53
C ILE A 96 -20.79 23.20 11.21
N GLU A 97 -20.68 23.30 12.55
CA GLU A 97 -21.17 24.46 13.29
C GLU A 97 -20.49 25.75 12.82
N ALA A 98 -19.16 25.71 12.63
CA ALA A 98 -18.38 26.82 12.07
C ALA A 98 -18.64 27.08 10.58
N ALA A 99 -19.32 26.17 9.87
CA ALA A 99 -19.68 26.30 8.46
C ALA A 99 -21.16 26.65 8.23
N SER A 100 -21.96 26.82 9.29
CA SER A 100 -23.43 26.96 9.25
C SER A 100 -23.98 28.16 8.45
N ASP A 101 -23.14 29.17 8.22
CA ASP A 101 -23.40 30.33 7.37
C ASP A 101 -23.24 30.07 5.87
N SER A 102 -22.71 28.91 5.46
CA SER A 102 -22.44 28.56 4.06
C SER A 102 -23.66 27.95 3.36
N ASP A 103 -23.77 28.14 2.04
CA ASP A 103 -24.85 27.56 1.24
C ASP A 103 -24.63 26.07 0.98
N ILE A 104 -23.37 25.71 0.71
CA ILE A 104 -22.91 24.34 0.49
C ILE A 104 -21.71 24.08 1.39
N ILE A 105 -21.76 22.96 2.10
CA ILE A 105 -20.66 22.49 2.94
C ILE A 105 -20.16 21.19 2.35
N VAL A 106 -18.84 21.10 2.16
CA VAL A 106 -18.16 19.91 1.65
C VAL A 106 -17.23 19.40 2.74
N MET A 107 -17.33 18.12 3.07
CA MET A 107 -16.41 17.42 3.94
C MET A 107 -15.54 16.51 3.08
N MET A 108 -14.23 16.62 3.21
CA MET A 108 -13.27 15.79 2.45
C MET A 108 -12.34 15.08 3.43
N ASN A 109 -12.37 13.75 3.44
CA ASN A 109 -11.55 12.94 4.32
C ASN A 109 -10.19 12.67 3.68
N LEU A 110 -9.16 13.30 4.23
CA LEU A 110 -7.80 13.23 3.71
C LEU A 110 -7.30 11.78 3.65
N GLY A 111 -7.51 10.96 4.68
CA GLY A 111 -7.08 9.56 4.68
C GLY A 111 -7.83 8.61 3.72
N VAL A 112 -8.73 9.13 2.87
CA VAL A 112 -9.50 8.36 1.89
C VAL A 112 -9.46 9.00 0.50
N CYS A 113 -9.51 10.32 0.42
CA CYS A 113 -9.45 11.06 -0.84
C CYS A 113 -8.72 12.39 -0.66
N HIS A 114 -7.64 12.57 -1.42
CA HIS A 114 -6.77 13.74 -1.32
C HIS A 114 -6.93 14.74 -2.47
N ASP A 115 -7.81 14.53 -3.46
CA ASP A 115 -7.92 15.43 -4.63
C ASP A 115 -9.06 16.44 -4.52
N PRO A 116 -8.77 17.74 -4.23
CA PRO A 116 -9.80 18.78 -4.21
C PRO A 116 -10.39 19.09 -5.59
N GLY A 117 -9.75 18.65 -6.68
CA GLY A 117 -10.26 18.78 -8.05
C GLY A 117 -11.61 18.08 -8.26
N LEU A 118 -12.00 17.18 -7.37
CA LEU A 118 -13.28 16.50 -7.38
C LEU A 118 -14.41 17.32 -6.75
N ILE A 119 -14.11 18.40 -6.01
CA ILE A 119 -15.10 19.25 -5.36
C ILE A 119 -16.19 19.76 -6.33
N PRO A 120 -15.87 20.30 -7.52
CA PRO A 120 -16.88 20.73 -8.48
C PRO A 120 -17.88 19.63 -8.86
N ARG A 121 -17.40 18.40 -9.06
CA ARG A 121 -18.24 17.23 -9.36
C ARG A 121 -19.13 16.86 -8.17
N MET A 122 -18.63 17.01 -6.95
CA MET A 122 -19.40 16.75 -5.73
C MET A 122 -20.51 17.79 -5.51
N ILE A 123 -20.27 19.07 -5.82
CA ILE A 123 -21.25 20.14 -5.57
C ILE A 123 -22.25 20.32 -6.72
N ALA A 124 -21.93 19.90 -7.95
CA ALA A 124 -22.79 20.09 -9.12
C ALA A 124 -24.24 19.57 -8.93
N PRO A 125 -24.47 18.34 -8.42
CA PRO A 125 -25.84 17.83 -8.20
C PRO A 125 -26.66 18.64 -7.19
N ILE A 126 -25.99 19.34 -6.27
CA ILE A 126 -26.62 20.20 -5.27
C ILE A 126 -26.89 21.58 -5.87
N LYS A 127 -25.96 22.11 -6.66
CA LYS A 127 -26.09 23.38 -7.35
C LYS A 127 -27.21 23.37 -8.39
N ASP A 128 -27.37 22.24 -9.08
CA ASP A 128 -28.41 22.05 -10.09
C ASP A 128 -29.81 21.87 -9.48
N GLY A 129 -29.89 21.68 -8.14
CA GLY A 129 -31.14 21.55 -7.39
C GLY A 129 -31.76 20.14 -7.41
N ASP A 130 -31.08 19.17 -8.03
CA ASP A 130 -31.56 17.81 -8.19
C ASP A 130 -31.45 17.00 -6.88
N PHE A 131 -30.42 17.28 -6.08
CA PHE A 131 -30.11 16.58 -4.84
C PHE A 131 -29.77 17.55 -3.69
N GLU A 132 -29.95 17.10 -2.46
CA GLU A 132 -29.63 17.88 -1.26
C GLU A 132 -28.33 17.40 -0.58
N LEU A 133 -27.89 16.18 -0.89
CA LEU A 133 -26.68 15.53 -0.39
C LEU A 133 -26.02 14.73 -1.51
N SER A 134 -24.73 14.91 -1.71
CA SER A 134 -23.90 14.04 -2.55
C SER A 134 -22.83 13.35 -1.70
N VAL A 135 -22.56 12.08 -2.00
CA VAL A 135 -21.57 11.27 -1.29
C VAL A 135 -20.59 10.71 -2.30
N GLY A 136 -19.33 11.09 -2.16
CA GLY A 136 -18.23 10.61 -2.99
C GLY A 136 -17.59 9.42 -2.29
N VAL A 137 -17.71 8.26 -2.92
CA VAL A 137 -17.05 7.05 -2.43
C VAL A 137 -15.72 6.88 -3.16
N CYS A 138 -14.64 6.82 -2.38
CA CYS A 138 -13.32 6.45 -2.84
C CYS A 138 -13.01 5.09 -2.21
N PHE A 139 -12.51 4.15 -3.01
CA PHE A 139 -12.22 2.76 -2.64
C PHE A 139 -13.43 1.90 -2.26
N SER A 140 -13.69 0.86 -3.05
CA SER A 140 -13.88 -0.52 -2.56
C SER A 140 -13.76 -1.49 -3.75
N LYS A 141 -13.11 -2.65 -3.65
CA LYS A 141 -13.61 -3.79 -2.87
C LYS A 141 -12.48 -4.66 -2.27
N LEU A 142 -12.63 -5.01 -1.00
CA LEU A 142 -12.39 -6.38 -0.58
C LEU A 142 -13.48 -7.23 -1.26
N GLN A 143 -13.09 -8.15 -2.15
CA GLN A 143 -13.97 -9.26 -2.49
C GLN A 143 -13.56 -10.46 -1.62
N SER A 144 -14.34 -10.72 -0.58
CA SER A 144 -14.68 -12.10 -0.22
C SER A 144 -16.01 -12.39 -0.91
N SER A 145 -15.97 -13.20 -1.98
CA SER A 145 -17.10 -13.91 -2.63
C SER A 145 -18.41 -13.14 -2.87
N GLU A 146 -18.60 -12.77 -4.14
CA GLU A 146 -19.88 -12.82 -4.86
C GLU A 146 -20.72 -14.08 -4.54
N ASN A 147 -22.05 -14.16 -4.65
CA ASN A 147 -23.12 -13.34 -5.21
C ASN A 147 -24.45 -13.87 -4.63
N VAL A 148 -25.53 -13.12 -4.83
CA VAL A 148 -26.93 -13.38 -4.41
C VAL A 148 -27.30 -12.67 -3.10
N LEU A 149 -27.69 -11.39 -3.21
CA LEU A 149 -29.00 -10.93 -2.75
C LEU A 149 -29.21 -9.45 -3.13
N LYS A 150 -30.03 -9.30 -4.18
CA LYS A 150 -31.08 -8.28 -4.36
C LYS A 150 -30.68 -6.81 -4.16
N LEU A 151 -30.54 -6.14 -5.30
CA LEU A 151 -31.21 -4.87 -5.59
C LEU A 151 -32.65 -4.91 -5.04
N ASN A 152 -32.81 -4.55 -3.77
CA ASN A 152 -34.05 -4.11 -3.14
C ASN A 152 -33.73 -3.71 -1.69
N ASN A 153 -33.49 -2.41 -1.50
CA ASN A 153 -33.77 -1.71 -0.25
C ASN A 153 -33.07 -2.22 1.03
N LYS A 154 -31.74 -2.38 1.03
CA LYS A 154 -30.95 -2.51 2.29
C LYS A 154 -29.44 -2.30 2.09
N ASN A 155 -28.85 -1.55 3.03
CA ASN A 155 -27.44 -1.44 3.40
C ASN A 155 -26.44 -1.00 2.31
N THR A 156 -26.04 0.28 2.37
CA THR A 156 -24.76 0.80 1.85
C THR A 156 -23.60 0.13 2.59
N GLU A 157 -23.24 -1.10 2.20
CA GLU A 157 -22.13 -1.86 2.77
C GLU A 157 -20.79 -1.09 2.66
N SER A 158 -20.05 -1.03 3.78
CA SER A 158 -18.58 -0.92 3.95
C SER A 158 -17.69 0.02 3.10
N ARG A 159 -18.19 0.89 2.21
CA ARG A 159 -17.29 1.74 1.41
C ARG A 159 -16.75 2.92 2.24
N PRO A 160 -15.42 3.14 2.31
CA PRO A 160 -14.87 4.39 2.83
C PRO A 160 -15.39 5.59 2.02
N ILE A 161 -15.72 6.65 2.75
CA ILE A 161 -16.30 7.86 2.20
C ILE A 161 -15.18 8.89 2.09
N GLY A 162 -14.91 9.33 0.87
CA GLY A 162 -13.90 10.36 0.59
C GLY A 162 -14.49 11.76 0.68
N PHE A 163 -15.69 11.95 0.14
CA PHE A 163 -16.39 13.23 0.14
C PHE A 163 -17.82 13.11 0.62
N VAL A 164 -18.30 14.14 1.30
CA VAL A 164 -19.73 14.38 1.52
C VAL A 164 -19.99 15.86 1.28
N ALA A 165 -20.88 16.21 0.35
CA ALA A 165 -21.34 17.59 0.18
C ALA A 165 -22.83 17.68 0.47
N PHE A 166 -23.26 18.74 1.15
CA PHE A 166 -24.67 18.98 1.48
C PHE A 166 -25.02 20.45 1.39
N SER A 167 -26.29 20.72 1.06
CA SER A 167 -26.85 22.06 1.13
C SER A 167 -27.17 22.46 2.57
N LYS A 168 -27.27 23.76 2.81
CA LYS A 168 -27.79 24.32 4.07
C LYS A 168 -29.18 23.77 4.44
N ASN A 169 -30.03 23.57 3.43
CA ASN A 169 -31.38 23.02 3.62
C ASN A 169 -31.34 21.58 4.15
N CYS A 170 -30.38 20.77 3.68
CA CYS A 170 -30.17 19.41 4.17
C CYS A 170 -29.90 19.40 5.68
N LEU A 171 -28.98 20.25 6.16
CA LEU A 171 -28.67 20.35 7.60
C LEU A 171 -29.85 20.82 8.43
N SER A 172 -30.68 21.73 7.91
CA SER A 172 -31.86 22.21 8.65
C SER A 172 -32.90 21.11 8.91
N LYS A 173 -32.89 20.04 8.11
CA LYS A 173 -33.77 18.87 8.27
C LYS A 173 -33.18 17.80 9.19
N ILE A 174 -31.87 17.85 9.47
CA ILE A 174 -31.16 16.86 10.25
C ILE A 174 -30.91 17.42 11.66
N ASP A 175 -31.42 16.73 12.68
CA ASP A 175 -31.07 17.05 14.06
C ASP A 175 -29.66 16.53 14.41
N ILE A 176 -28.66 17.39 14.21
CA ILE A 176 -27.25 17.11 14.51
C ILE A 176 -27.03 16.81 16.00
N SER A 177 -27.90 17.32 16.89
CA SER A 177 -27.76 17.14 18.34
C SER A 177 -28.04 15.71 18.80
N GLN A 178 -28.82 14.95 18.03
CA GLN A 178 -29.19 13.56 18.34
C GLN A 178 -28.19 12.51 17.83
N ILE A 179 -27.13 12.92 17.15
CA ILE A 179 -26.12 12.00 16.60
C ILE A 179 -25.06 11.73 17.69
N SER A 180 -25.17 10.59 18.37
CA SER A 180 -24.30 10.20 19.50
C SER A 180 -22.86 9.87 19.12
N LEU A 181 -22.61 9.42 17.88
CA LEU A 181 -21.29 9.16 17.30
C LEU A 181 -21.22 9.88 15.95
N PHE A 182 -20.71 11.11 15.94
CA PHE A 182 -20.75 11.95 14.75
C PHE A 182 -19.68 11.54 13.74
N SER A 183 -20.10 10.97 12.62
CA SER A 183 -19.27 10.59 11.47
C SER A 183 -19.96 10.99 10.18
N MET A 184 -19.21 11.05 9.07
CA MET A 184 -19.82 11.22 7.74
C MET A 184 -20.92 10.19 7.48
N ARG A 185 -20.76 8.95 7.98
CA ARG A 185 -21.74 7.89 7.79
C ARG A 185 -23.01 8.07 8.63
N SER A 186 -22.88 8.49 9.89
CA SER A 186 -24.05 8.79 10.71
C SER A 186 -24.83 9.97 10.14
N LEU A 187 -24.15 10.97 9.57
CA LEU A 187 -24.78 12.09 8.88
C LEU A 187 -25.59 11.62 7.66
N ILE A 188 -24.99 10.78 6.80
CA ILE A 188 -25.67 10.21 5.64
C ILE A 188 -26.89 9.38 6.07
N ASN A 189 -26.74 8.54 7.09
CA ASN A 189 -27.83 7.71 7.60
C ASN A 189 -28.97 8.56 8.18
N SER A 190 -28.66 9.66 8.88
CA SER A 190 -29.68 10.60 9.37
C SER A 190 -30.38 11.32 8.23
N ALA A 191 -29.64 11.78 7.21
CA ALA A 191 -30.22 12.40 6.01
C ALA A 191 -31.22 11.48 5.30
N GLN A 192 -30.87 10.20 5.15
CA GLN A 192 -31.75 9.19 4.53
C GLN A 192 -33.05 8.95 5.34
N ARG A 193 -33.03 9.14 6.66
CA ARG A 193 -34.24 9.03 7.50
C ARG A 193 -35.16 10.24 7.40
N CYS A 194 -34.62 11.39 7.00
CA CYS A 194 -35.33 12.66 6.88
C CYS A 194 -35.83 12.95 5.45
N ASP A 195 -35.96 11.92 4.61
CA ASP A 195 -36.42 11.99 3.21
C ASP A 195 -35.61 12.96 2.33
N VAL A 196 -34.31 13.09 2.62
CA VAL A 196 -33.37 13.90 1.84
C VAL A 196 -32.97 13.15 0.57
N LYS A 197 -32.96 13.84 -0.58
CA LYS A 197 -32.46 13.29 -1.84
C LYS A 197 -30.93 13.15 -1.80
N VAL A 198 -30.44 11.90 -1.80
CA VAL A 198 -29.01 11.57 -1.74
C VAL A 198 -28.52 10.99 -3.06
N LEU A 199 -27.42 11.52 -3.60
CA LEU A 199 -26.69 10.93 -4.73
C LEU A 199 -25.38 10.28 -4.25
N HIS A 200 -25.05 9.11 -4.79
CA HIS A 200 -23.74 8.47 -4.60
C HIS A 200 -22.94 8.57 -5.89
N ILE A 201 -21.73 9.10 -5.80
CA ILE A 201 -20.83 9.32 -6.93
C ILE A 201 -19.59 8.46 -6.72
N ASP A 202 -19.28 7.60 -7.70
CA ASP A 202 -18.01 6.90 -7.74
C ASP A 202 -16.95 7.84 -8.34
N ILE A 203 -15.95 8.15 -7.52
CA ILE A 203 -14.86 9.09 -7.82
C ILE A 203 -13.49 8.39 -7.79
N GLN A 204 -13.46 7.05 -7.67
CA GLN A 204 -12.21 6.30 -7.49
C GLN A 204 -11.25 6.46 -8.67
N GLU A 205 -11.70 6.20 -9.91
CA GLU A 205 -10.83 6.24 -11.09
C GLU A 205 -10.24 7.63 -11.33
N GLU A 206 -11.02 8.69 -11.13
CA GLU A 206 -10.55 10.07 -11.28
C GLU A 206 -9.57 10.46 -10.17
N HIS A 207 -9.84 10.04 -8.93
CA HIS A 207 -8.92 10.27 -7.82
C HIS A 207 -7.59 9.56 -8.04
N GLU A 208 -7.61 8.28 -8.40
CA GLU A 208 -6.43 7.48 -8.70
C GLU A 208 -5.66 8.07 -9.89
N ALA A 209 -6.33 8.40 -10.98
CA ALA A 209 -5.69 8.99 -12.15
C ALA A 209 -5.03 10.35 -11.83
N SER A 210 -5.68 11.20 -11.04
CA SER A 210 -5.14 12.51 -10.64
C SER A 210 -3.94 12.37 -9.70
N LEU A 211 -4.06 11.49 -8.70
CA LEU A 211 -3.00 11.25 -7.71
C LEU A 211 -1.78 10.61 -8.37
N PHE A 212 -1.98 9.59 -9.19
CA PHE A 212 -0.89 8.85 -9.83
C PHE A 212 -0.19 9.65 -10.92
N ARG A 213 -0.89 10.55 -11.63
CA ARG A 213 -0.26 11.49 -12.57
C ARG A 213 0.73 12.47 -11.92
N ALA A 214 0.68 12.65 -10.60
CA ALA A 214 1.64 13.50 -9.90
C ALA A 214 3.00 12.80 -9.67
N TYR A 215 3.09 11.49 -9.92
CA TYR A 215 4.28 10.68 -9.71
C TYR A 215 4.68 10.00 -11.03
N LYS A 216 5.99 9.87 -11.28
CA LYS A 216 6.50 9.03 -12.35
C LYS A 216 6.54 7.57 -11.90
N ILE A 217 5.64 6.75 -12.44
CA ILE A 217 5.47 5.35 -12.04
C ILE A 217 6.07 4.43 -13.10
N GLY A 218 7.06 3.64 -12.70
CA GLY A 218 7.64 2.56 -13.50
C GLY A 218 7.10 1.20 -13.10
N VAL A 219 6.94 0.29 -14.07
CA VAL A 219 6.68 -1.13 -13.82
C VAL A 219 7.81 -1.96 -14.42
N VAL A 220 8.42 -2.82 -13.61
CA VAL A 220 9.43 -3.79 -14.05
C VAL A 220 8.77 -5.15 -14.26
N VAL A 221 8.88 -5.66 -15.47
CA VAL A 221 8.30 -6.93 -15.92
C VAL A 221 9.42 -7.92 -16.25
N PRO A 222 9.88 -8.72 -15.27
CA PRO A 222 10.82 -9.81 -15.56
C PRO A 222 10.09 -10.94 -16.31
N ALA A 223 10.70 -11.40 -17.41
CA ALA A 223 10.17 -12.46 -18.26
C ALA A 223 11.25 -13.51 -18.56
N TYR A 224 10.94 -14.79 -18.35
CA TYR A 224 11.76 -15.93 -18.78
C TYR A 224 10.87 -17.08 -19.23
N ASN A 225 10.83 -17.29 -20.54
CA ASN A 225 9.93 -18.22 -21.22
C ASN A 225 8.46 -17.97 -20.86
N GLU A 226 7.96 -16.78 -21.19
CA GLU A 226 6.60 -16.31 -20.89
C GLU A 226 5.82 -15.97 -22.18
N GLU A 227 6.13 -16.63 -23.31
CA GLU A 227 5.54 -16.33 -24.63
C GLU A 227 4.01 -16.35 -24.67
N ARG A 228 3.37 -17.03 -23.72
CA ARG A 228 1.91 -17.19 -23.65
C ARG A 228 1.20 -16.05 -22.92
N LEU A 229 1.89 -15.38 -22.00
CA LEU A 229 1.27 -14.49 -21.02
C LEU A 229 1.87 -13.08 -21.02
N ILE A 230 3.04 -12.87 -21.63
CA ILE A 230 3.73 -11.59 -21.58
C ILE A 230 2.93 -10.46 -22.23
N GLN A 231 2.27 -10.74 -23.37
CA GLN A 231 1.43 -9.76 -24.06
C GLN A 231 0.23 -9.35 -23.19
N GLU A 232 -0.52 -10.34 -22.68
CA GLU A 232 -1.66 -10.09 -21.80
C GLU A 232 -1.24 -9.36 -20.51
N THR A 233 -0.07 -9.68 -19.96
CA THR A 233 0.45 -9.00 -18.77
C THR A 233 0.64 -7.52 -19.03
N ILE A 234 1.27 -7.17 -20.16
CA ILE A 234 1.60 -5.78 -20.51
C ILE A 234 0.35 -4.99 -20.92
N ASP A 235 -0.56 -5.60 -21.68
CA ASP A 235 -1.82 -4.97 -22.10
C ASP A 235 -2.69 -4.57 -20.88
N ASN A 236 -2.59 -5.33 -19.80
CA ASN A 236 -3.32 -5.06 -18.55
C ASN A 236 -2.63 -4.05 -17.62
N ILE A 237 -1.43 -3.55 -17.95
CA ILE A 237 -0.75 -2.55 -17.12
C ILE A 237 -1.50 -1.20 -17.22
N PRO A 238 -1.90 -0.59 -16.08
CA PRO A 238 -2.78 0.57 -16.08
C PRO A 238 -2.19 1.78 -16.80
N ALA A 239 -3.06 2.61 -17.39
CA ALA A 239 -2.65 3.77 -18.18
C ALA A 239 -1.89 4.86 -17.40
N TYR A 240 -1.97 4.86 -16.06
CA TYR A 240 -1.23 5.80 -15.20
C TYR A 240 0.25 5.40 -14.99
N VAL A 241 0.68 4.25 -15.52
CA VAL A 241 2.10 3.85 -15.52
C VAL A 241 2.79 4.55 -16.68
N ASP A 242 3.89 5.26 -16.41
CA ASP A 242 4.64 6.04 -17.41
C ASP A 242 5.56 5.16 -18.26
N LYS A 243 6.24 4.19 -17.63
CA LYS A 243 7.20 3.30 -18.29
C LYS A 243 7.08 1.86 -17.83
N ILE A 244 7.21 0.93 -18.77
CA ILE A 244 7.15 -0.52 -18.56
C ILE A 244 8.49 -1.11 -18.98
N TYR A 245 9.37 -1.38 -18.03
CA TYR A 245 10.67 -2.00 -18.26
C TYR A 245 10.48 -3.51 -18.39
N VAL A 246 10.50 -4.03 -19.61
CA VAL A 246 10.29 -5.46 -19.87
C VAL A 246 11.63 -6.14 -20.04
N ILE A 247 12.00 -7.01 -19.09
CA ILE A 247 13.30 -7.67 -19.09
C ILE A 247 13.14 -9.10 -19.58
N ASN A 248 13.59 -9.37 -20.80
CA ASN A 248 13.77 -10.73 -21.29
C ASN A 248 15.06 -11.33 -20.69
N ASP A 249 14.93 -12.21 -19.72
CA ASP A 249 16.05 -12.85 -19.02
C ASP A 249 16.61 -14.06 -19.78
N GLY A 250 16.97 -13.87 -21.05
CA GLY A 250 17.57 -14.90 -21.91
C GLY A 250 16.61 -16.03 -22.28
N SER A 251 15.35 -15.72 -22.59
CA SER A 251 14.35 -16.72 -22.98
C SER A 251 14.76 -17.49 -24.24
N THR A 252 14.35 -18.77 -24.29
CA THR A 252 14.60 -19.69 -25.41
C THR A 252 13.38 -19.89 -26.31
N ASP A 253 12.25 -19.29 -25.95
CA ASP A 253 10.98 -19.34 -26.67
C ASP A 253 10.71 -18.01 -27.41
N ARG A 254 9.47 -17.77 -27.86
CA ARG A 254 9.13 -16.55 -28.61
C ARG A 254 8.99 -15.28 -27.75
N THR A 255 9.29 -15.32 -26.46
CA THR A 255 9.16 -14.17 -25.55
C THR A 255 9.88 -12.93 -26.09
N ALA A 256 11.11 -13.07 -26.59
CA ALA A 256 11.89 -11.95 -27.12
C ALA A 256 11.28 -11.33 -28.39
N GLU A 257 10.75 -12.17 -29.28
CA GLU A 257 10.08 -11.74 -30.51
C GLU A 257 8.82 -10.94 -30.17
N ILE A 258 8.01 -11.45 -29.24
CA ILE A 258 6.77 -10.81 -28.80
C ILE A 258 7.06 -9.44 -28.18
N ILE A 259 8.04 -9.36 -27.27
CA ILE A 259 8.46 -8.08 -26.65
C ILE A 259 8.87 -7.05 -27.70
N ASN A 260 9.67 -7.45 -28.69
CA ASN A 260 10.13 -6.54 -29.76
C ASN A 260 9.01 -6.11 -30.72
N SER A 261 7.92 -6.87 -30.79
CA SER A 261 6.77 -6.55 -31.64
C SER A 261 5.76 -5.60 -30.97
N MET A 262 5.95 -5.27 -29.69
CA MET A 262 5.04 -4.41 -28.93
C MET A 262 5.07 -2.96 -29.44
N THR A 263 3.89 -2.38 -29.60
CA THR A 263 3.71 -1.00 -30.09
C THR A 263 3.39 0.00 -28.98
N ASP A 264 3.20 -0.45 -27.74
CA ASP A 264 2.93 0.43 -26.60
C ASP A 264 4.16 1.33 -26.35
N PRO A 265 4.01 2.67 -26.45
CA PRO A 265 5.14 3.59 -26.31
C PRO A 265 5.76 3.62 -24.91
N ARG A 266 5.08 3.04 -23.91
CA ARG A 266 5.58 2.92 -22.53
C ARG A 266 6.60 1.79 -22.40
N VAL A 267 6.61 0.83 -23.32
CA VAL A 267 7.45 -0.38 -23.23
C VAL A 267 8.92 -0.05 -23.52
N VAL A 268 9.78 -0.38 -22.56
CA VAL A 268 11.24 -0.27 -22.65
C VAL A 268 11.81 -1.69 -22.59
N PRO A 269 12.13 -2.31 -23.73
CA PRO A 269 12.63 -3.68 -23.78
C PRO A 269 14.11 -3.74 -23.38
N ILE A 270 14.45 -4.69 -22.51
CA ILE A 270 15.81 -4.98 -22.06
C ILE A 270 16.07 -6.48 -22.22
N HIS A 271 17.09 -6.85 -22.98
CA HIS A 271 17.41 -8.27 -23.22
C HIS A 271 18.70 -8.68 -22.54
N HIS A 272 18.67 -9.83 -21.88
CA HIS A 272 19.87 -10.54 -21.48
C HIS A 272 20.25 -11.60 -22.52
N GLU A 273 21.53 -11.72 -22.81
CA GLU A 273 22.05 -12.77 -23.70
C GLU A 273 21.86 -14.17 -23.12
N VAL A 274 21.95 -14.29 -21.79
CA VAL A 274 21.80 -15.55 -21.05
C VAL A 274 20.94 -15.31 -19.80
N ASN A 275 20.29 -16.36 -19.32
CA ASN A 275 19.51 -16.28 -18.08
C ASN A 275 20.40 -15.92 -16.88
N LYS A 276 20.17 -14.74 -16.29
CA LYS A 276 20.87 -14.23 -15.11
C LYS A 276 20.07 -14.43 -13.81
N GLY A 277 18.80 -14.79 -13.92
CA GLY A 277 17.88 -15.01 -12.82
C GLY A 277 16.94 -13.83 -12.60
N VAL A 278 15.75 -14.12 -12.04
CA VAL A 278 14.67 -13.13 -11.82
C VAL A 278 15.11 -11.92 -11.01
N GLY A 279 16.01 -12.09 -10.03
CA GLY A 279 16.55 -10.98 -9.25
C GLY A 279 17.42 -10.06 -10.10
N ALA A 280 18.28 -10.60 -10.96
CA ALA A 280 19.06 -9.79 -11.91
C ALA A 280 18.17 -9.04 -12.89
N ALA A 281 17.10 -9.67 -13.38
CA ALA A 281 16.13 -9.00 -14.24
C ALA A 281 15.47 -7.81 -13.52
N ILE A 282 15.00 -8.01 -12.29
CA ILE A 282 14.40 -6.93 -11.49
C ILE A 282 15.39 -5.81 -11.19
N ILE A 283 16.63 -6.15 -10.80
CA ILE A 283 17.71 -5.19 -10.52
C ILE A 283 17.99 -4.32 -11.75
N ASN A 284 18.09 -4.93 -12.94
CA ASN A 284 18.34 -4.17 -14.16
C ASN A 284 17.17 -3.26 -14.54
N GLY A 285 15.93 -3.72 -14.31
CA GLY A 285 14.75 -2.86 -14.41
C GLY A 285 14.76 -1.70 -13.43
N TYR A 286 15.12 -1.93 -12.16
CA TYR A 286 15.26 -0.89 -11.14
C TYR A 286 16.34 0.14 -11.50
N LYS A 287 17.49 -0.31 -12.02
CA LYS A 287 18.56 0.58 -12.49
C LYS A 287 18.10 1.47 -13.63
N GLN A 288 17.40 0.90 -14.61
CA GLN A 288 16.86 1.68 -15.72
C GLN A 288 15.78 2.67 -15.22
N ALA A 289 14.91 2.24 -14.32
CA ALA A 289 13.89 3.09 -13.71
C ALA A 289 14.49 4.25 -12.91
N LEU A 290 15.59 4.02 -12.17
CA LEU A 290 16.35 5.08 -11.51
C LEU A 290 16.97 6.06 -12.50
N ALA A 291 17.57 5.55 -13.59
CA ALA A 291 18.16 6.39 -14.63
C ALA A 291 17.12 7.27 -15.32
N ASP A 292 15.88 6.78 -15.44
CA ASP A 292 14.73 7.50 -15.97
C ASP A 292 14.00 8.36 -14.91
N GLU A 293 14.55 8.44 -13.70
CA GLU A 293 14.04 9.21 -12.56
C GLU A 293 12.60 8.87 -12.16
N MET A 294 12.23 7.59 -12.19
CA MET A 294 10.93 7.13 -11.68
C MET A 294 10.85 7.36 -10.16
N ASP A 295 9.71 7.87 -9.69
CA ASP A 295 9.46 8.13 -8.26
C ASP A 295 9.07 6.83 -7.51
N LEU A 296 8.36 5.95 -8.22
CA LEU A 296 7.83 4.69 -7.72
C LEU A 296 8.08 3.60 -8.75
N VAL A 297 8.59 2.45 -8.32
CA VAL A 297 8.83 1.32 -9.23
C VAL A 297 8.14 0.08 -8.71
N ALA A 298 7.19 -0.43 -9.48
CA ALA A 298 6.51 -1.67 -9.20
C ALA A 298 7.18 -2.87 -9.88
N VAL A 299 6.97 -4.07 -9.36
CA VAL A 299 7.31 -5.32 -10.05
C VAL A 299 6.03 -6.07 -10.36
N MET A 300 5.82 -6.38 -11.65
CA MET A 300 4.74 -7.21 -12.15
C MET A 300 5.32 -8.30 -13.05
N ALA A 301 5.42 -9.55 -12.58
CA ALA A 301 6.04 -10.63 -13.36
C ALA A 301 5.25 -10.93 -14.63
N GLY A 302 5.96 -11.34 -15.70
CA GLY A 302 5.38 -11.66 -17.01
C GLY A 302 4.45 -12.89 -17.07
N ASP A 303 4.13 -13.49 -15.92
CA ASP A 303 3.31 -14.70 -15.78
C ASP A 303 1.82 -14.39 -15.49
N ASN A 304 1.42 -13.11 -15.59
CA ASN A 304 0.06 -12.60 -15.36
C ASN A 304 -0.57 -12.98 -13.99
N GLN A 305 0.24 -13.33 -12.98
CA GLN A 305 -0.27 -13.64 -11.63
C GLN A 305 -0.56 -12.39 -10.80
N MET A 306 -0.02 -11.24 -11.19
CA MET A 306 -0.12 -10.00 -10.45
C MET A 306 -1.26 -9.16 -11.01
N ASP A 307 -2.33 -9.03 -10.23
CA ASP A 307 -3.52 -8.27 -10.61
C ASP A 307 -3.21 -6.76 -10.66
N PRO A 308 -3.26 -6.11 -11.84
CA PRO A 308 -2.99 -4.67 -11.96
C PRO A 308 -3.95 -3.82 -11.14
N TYR A 309 -5.17 -4.29 -10.86
CA TYR A 309 -6.12 -3.57 -10.00
C TYR A 309 -5.69 -3.51 -8.51
N GLN A 310 -4.69 -4.31 -8.09
CA GLN A 310 -4.11 -4.21 -6.75
C GLN A 310 -2.94 -3.22 -6.68
N LEU A 311 -2.41 -2.76 -7.81
CA LEU A 311 -1.25 -1.85 -7.85
C LEU A 311 -1.49 -0.57 -7.04
N PRO A 312 -2.67 0.09 -7.09
CA PRO A 312 -2.97 1.24 -6.25
C PRO A 312 -2.75 0.97 -4.76
N LYS A 313 -3.13 -0.21 -4.26
CA LYS A 313 -2.99 -0.56 -2.83
C LYS A 313 -1.54 -0.70 -2.39
N LEU A 314 -0.62 -1.03 -3.32
CA LEU A 314 0.81 -1.09 -3.05
C LEU A 314 1.47 0.29 -3.17
N ILE A 315 0.99 1.13 -4.07
CA ILE A 315 1.50 2.48 -4.28
C ILE A 315 1.12 3.40 -3.10
N MET A 316 -0.13 3.33 -2.63
CA MET A 316 -0.65 4.26 -1.64
C MET A 316 0.18 4.38 -0.35
N PRO A 317 0.62 3.28 0.32
CA PRO A 317 1.44 3.40 1.52
C PRO A 317 2.75 4.16 1.30
N ILE A 318 3.27 4.20 0.07
CA ILE A 318 4.50 4.92 -0.26
C ILE A 318 4.19 6.40 -0.51
N ILE A 319 3.13 6.69 -1.28
CA ILE A 319 2.64 8.06 -1.50
C ILE A 319 2.26 8.74 -0.18
N GLU A 320 1.61 8.02 0.73
CA GLU A 320 1.23 8.50 2.06
C GLU A 320 2.43 8.61 3.02
N GLY A 321 3.64 8.29 2.57
CA GLY A 321 4.84 8.33 3.40
C GLY A 321 4.81 7.34 4.57
N LYS A 322 4.05 6.25 4.50
CA LYS A 322 3.96 5.21 5.54
C LYS A 322 4.98 4.08 5.33
N ALA A 323 5.45 3.88 4.11
CA ALA A 323 6.41 2.85 3.75
C ALA A 323 7.37 3.33 2.64
N ASP A 324 8.56 2.74 2.61
CA ASP A 324 9.53 2.93 1.51
C ASP A 324 9.50 1.70 0.57
N TYR A 325 8.91 0.60 1.03
CA TYR A 325 8.67 -0.62 0.27
C TYR A 325 7.34 -1.26 0.66
N ALA A 326 6.45 -1.44 -0.31
CA ALA A 326 5.20 -2.14 -0.13
C ALA A 326 5.27 -3.50 -0.82
N LYS A 327 4.84 -4.55 -0.12
CA LYS A 327 4.91 -5.92 -0.63
C LYS A 327 3.58 -6.62 -0.47
N GLY A 328 3.15 -7.31 -1.51
CA GLY A 328 2.00 -8.17 -1.46
C GLY A 328 2.11 -9.27 -0.41
N ASN A 329 0.97 -9.67 0.14
CA ASN A 329 0.89 -10.76 1.09
C ASN A 329 -0.38 -11.60 0.88
N ARG A 330 -0.18 -12.88 0.53
CA ARG A 330 -1.24 -13.85 0.26
C ARG A 330 -1.66 -14.63 1.52
N LEU A 331 -0.89 -14.53 2.61
CA LEU A 331 -0.98 -15.40 3.79
C LEU A 331 -1.73 -14.77 4.98
N LEU A 332 -1.99 -13.46 4.95
CA LEU A 332 -2.66 -12.74 6.04
C LEU A 332 -4.13 -13.12 6.23
N SER A 333 -4.86 -13.42 5.15
CA SER A 333 -6.24 -13.91 5.24
C SER A 333 -6.32 -15.43 5.11
N ARG A 334 -7.14 -16.08 5.96
CA ARG A 334 -7.40 -17.53 5.89
C ARG A 334 -8.09 -17.92 4.58
N GLU A 335 -8.96 -17.06 4.06
CA GLU A 335 -9.68 -17.26 2.79
C GLU A 335 -8.71 -17.26 1.60
N MET A 336 -7.66 -16.44 1.66
CA MET A 336 -6.65 -16.31 0.62
C MET A 336 -5.62 -17.45 0.59
N ARG A 337 -5.61 -18.32 1.61
CA ARG A 337 -4.79 -19.55 1.63
C ARG A 337 -5.45 -20.70 0.88
N GLN A 338 -6.71 -20.58 0.50
CA GLN A 338 -7.41 -21.64 -0.22
C GLN A 338 -6.71 -21.92 -1.55
N GLY A 339 -6.38 -23.20 -1.81
CA GLY A 339 -5.62 -23.64 -2.99
C GLY A 339 -4.12 -23.88 -2.78
N MET A 340 -3.53 -23.47 -1.65
CA MET A 340 -2.12 -23.77 -1.35
C MET A 340 -1.96 -25.17 -0.76
N SER A 341 -1.04 -25.99 -1.29
CA SER A 341 -0.78 -27.32 -0.72
C SER A 341 -0.15 -27.22 0.69
N PRO A 342 -0.42 -28.17 1.60
CA PRO A 342 0.13 -28.15 2.96
C PRO A 342 1.65 -28.07 3.03
N TRP A 343 2.34 -28.72 2.08
CA TRP A 343 3.79 -28.68 1.97
C TRP A 343 4.32 -27.28 1.60
N ARG A 344 3.65 -26.59 0.66
CA ARG A 344 3.99 -25.21 0.29
C ARG A 344 3.74 -24.26 1.46
N ALA A 345 2.64 -24.45 2.20
CA ALA A 345 2.32 -23.66 3.38
C ALA A 345 3.40 -23.83 4.47
N PHE A 346 3.85 -25.06 4.75
CA PHE A 346 4.94 -25.33 5.68
C PHE A 346 6.26 -24.67 5.24
N GLY A 347 6.65 -24.86 3.97
CA GLY A 347 7.86 -24.26 3.42
C GLY A 347 7.86 -22.74 3.48
N ASN A 348 6.73 -22.10 3.11
CA ASN A 348 6.55 -20.66 3.22
C ASN A 348 6.56 -20.18 4.67
N GLY A 349 5.99 -20.93 5.61
CA GLY A 349 6.01 -20.61 7.04
C GLY A 349 7.43 -20.63 7.60
N MET A 350 8.20 -21.69 7.32
CA MET A 350 9.60 -21.81 7.73
C MET A 350 10.46 -20.69 7.12
N LEU A 351 10.30 -20.42 5.82
CA LEU A 351 11.03 -19.34 5.16
C LEU A 351 10.63 -17.97 5.72
N SER A 352 9.35 -17.74 5.99
CA SER A 352 8.87 -16.51 6.64
C SER A 352 9.54 -16.33 8.01
N MET A 353 9.66 -17.39 8.81
CA MET A 353 10.36 -17.33 10.09
C MET A 353 11.85 -16.99 9.93
N LEU A 354 12.55 -17.65 9.00
CA LEU A 354 13.96 -17.38 8.73
C LEU A 354 14.18 -15.94 8.23
N THR A 355 13.32 -15.45 7.34
CA THR A 355 13.39 -14.09 6.84
C THR A 355 13.04 -13.07 7.91
N LYS A 356 12.10 -13.34 8.82
CA LYS A 356 11.82 -12.48 9.97
C LYS A 356 13.03 -12.32 10.89
N ILE A 357 13.67 -13.45 11.24
CA ILE A 357 14.88 -13.45 12.09
C ILE A 357 16.02 -12.74 11.35
N GLY A 358 16.22 -13.06 10.08
CA GLY A 358 17.30 -12.51 9.27
C GLY A 358 17.15 -11.00 9.04
N SER A 359 15.99 -10.57 8.55
CA SER A 359 15.72 -9.17 8.20
C SER A 359 15.41 -8.30 9.41
N GLY A 360 14.90 -8.84 10.52
CA GLY A 360 14.40 -8.06 11.66
C GLY A 360 13.02 -7.44 11.42
N TYR A 361 12.39 -7.72 10.29
CA TYR A 361 11.01 -7.33 10.04
C TYR A 361 10.04 -8.38 10.57
N TRP A 362 9.75 -8.29 11.87
CA TRP A 362 8.94 -9.29 12.59
C TRP A 362 7.46 -9.36 12.18
N ASN A 363 6.95 -8.25 11.63
CA ASN A 363 5.56 -8.12 11.20
C ASN A 363 5.33 -8.54 9.74
N ILE A 364 6.40 -8.76 8.96
CA ILE A 364 6.31 -9.09 7.53
C ILE A 364 6.15 -10.60 7.33
N ALA A 365 5.24 -10.99 6.46
CA ALA A 365 5.04 -12.38 6.03
C ALA A 365 5.00 -12.49 4.51
N ASP A 366 4.97 -13.73 4.02
CA ASP A 366 4.99 -14.05 2.59
C ASP A 366 6.17 -13.41 1.83
N PRO A 367 7.43 -13.60 2.27
CA PRO A 367 8.59 -12.90 1.71
C PRO A 367 8.93 -13.33 0.27
N GLN A 368 8.13 -14.21 -0.35
CA GLN A 368 8.31 -14.68 -1.72
C GLN A 368 7.28 -14.08 -2.69
N ASN A 369 6.43 -13.17 -2.21
CA ASN A 369 5.58 -12.42 -3.09
C ASN A 369 6.41 -11.37 -3.85
N GLY A 370 6.45 -11.51 -5.18
CA GLY A 370 7.16 -10.58 -6.06
C GLY A 370 6.38 -9.30 -6.38
N TYR A 371 5.09 -9.22 -6.01
CA TYR A 371 4.28 -8.04 -6.29
C TYR A 371 4.62 -6.95 -5.28
N THR A 372 5.44 -6.01 -5.71
CA THR A 372 6.11 -5.05 -4.84
C THR A 372 6.09 -3.67 -5.48
N VAL A 373 6.17 -2.64 -4.65
CA VAL A 373 6.46 -1.26 -5.07
C VAL A 373 7.55 -0.74 -4.15
N ILE A 374 8.55 -0.07 -4.73
CA ILE A 374 9.67 0.55 -4.03
C ILE A 374 9.73 2.04 -4.36
N SER A 375 10.05 2.87 -3.37
CA SER A 375 10.28 4.30 -3.60
C SER A 375 11.63 4.57 -4.25
N LYS A 376 11.74 5.69 -4.98
CA LYS A 376 13.01 6.21 -5.50
C LYS A 376 14.06 6.33 -4.40
N TYR A 377 13.67 6.89 -3.25
CA TYR A 377 14.55 7.03 -2.09
C TYR A 377 15.14 5.68 -1.63
N ALA A 378 14.31 4.63 -1.54
CA ALA A 378 14.79 3.31 -1.17
C ALA A 378 15.72 2.70 -2.22
N LEU A 379 15.41 2.88 -3.50
CA LEU A 379 16.24 2.43 -4.62
C LEU A 379 17.61 3.12 -4.67
N GLU A 380 17.68 4.42 -4.38
CA GLU A 380 18.94 5.19 -4.33
C GLU A 380 19.79 4.83 -3.11
N THR A 381 19.14 4.43 -2.01
CA THR A 381 19.84 4.11 -0.76
C THR A 381 20.46 2.71 -0.76
N ILE A 382 19.77 1.72 -1.33
CA ILE A 382 20.27 0.35 -1.36
C ILE A 382 21.25 0.16 -2.52
N ASP A 383 22.39 -0.48 -2.26
CA ASP A 383 23.27 -0.92 -3.33
C ASP A 383 22.62 -2.08 -4.11
N LEU A 384 22.12 -1.73 -5.30
CA LEU A 384 21.44 -2.63 -6.21
C LEU A 384 22.35 -3.74 -6.75
N ASP A 385 23.65 -3.48 -6.92
CA ASP A 385 24.61 -4.43 -7.49
C ASP A 385 24.94 -5.58 -6.54
N SER A 386 24.88 -5.33 -5.24
CA SER A 386 25.10 -6.39 -4.26
C SER A 386 23.86 -7.26 -4.02
N ILE A 387 22.71 -7.01 -4.67
CA ILE A 387 21.47 -7.76 -4.40
C ILE A 387 21.57 -9.15 -5.00
N TYR A 388 21.12 -10.15 -4.24
CA TYR A 388 21.09 -11.54 -4.70
C TYR A 388 20.24 -11.71 -5.98
N THR A 389 20.80 -12.33 -7.02
CA THR A 389 20.24 -12.29 -8.39
C THR A 389 19.20 -13.37 -8.73
N TYR A 390 19.00 -14.37 -7.86
CA TYR A 390 17.99 -15.43 -8.06
C TYR A 390 16.80 -15.25 -7.10
N TYR A 391 15.90 -16.25 -6.98
CA TYR A 391 14.71 -16.20 -6.12
C TYR A 391 14.93 -15.80 -4.63
N GLY A 392 16.18 -15.76 -4.15
CA GLY A 392 16.50 -15.21 -2.83
C GLY A 392 16.38 -13.69 -2.73
N TYR A 393 16.30 -12.97 -3.86
CA TYR A 393 16.33 -11.50 -3.95
C TYR A 393 15.31 -10.81 -3.05
N CYS A 394 14.07 -11.33 -2.97
CA CYS A 394 13.03 -10.75 -2.13
C CYS A 394 13.45 -10.67 -0.66
N ASN A 395 14.19 -11.67 -0.17
CA ASN A 395 14.66 -11.71 1.21
C ASN A 395 15.90 -10.81 1.41
N ASP A 396 16.77 -10.75 0.40
CA ASP A 396 17.98 -9.95 0.45
C ASP A 396 17.68 -8.44 0.42
N ILE A 397 16.69 -8.02 -0.36
CA ILE A 397 16.18 -6.64 -0.35
C ILE A 397 15.70 -6.26 1.06
N LEU A 398 14.93 -7.13 1.73
CA LEU A 398 14.46 -6.89 3.10
C LEU A 398 15.61 -6.77 4.11
N LEU A 399 16.67 -7.58 3.96
CA LEU A 399 17.88 -7.49 4.80
C LEU A 399 18.55 -6.11 4.66
N LYS A 400 18.69 -5.63 3.43
CA LYS A 400 19.31 -4.34 3.12
C LYS A 400 18.47 -3.17 3.56
N MET A 401 17.18 -3.18 3.26
CA MET A 401 16.23 -2.18 3.71
C MET A 401 16.25 -2.02 5.23
N ASN A 402 16.27 -3.12 5.98
CA ASN A 402 16.31 -3.03 7.43
C ASN A 402 17.63 -2.45 7.96
N ALA A 403 18.76 -2.75 7.32
CA ALA A 403 20.05 -2.21 7.68
C ALA A 403 20.07 -0.68 7.63
N PHE A 404 19.38 -0.09 6.65
CA PHE A 404 19.22 1.36 6.48
C PHE A 404 17.97 1.94 7.16
N GLY A 405 17.26 1.14 7.97
CA GLY A 405 16.11 1.62 8.73
C GLY A 405 14.85 1.91 7.92
N MET A 406 14.76 1.39 6.69
CA MET A 406 13.61 1.61 5.81
C MET A 406 12.33 0.97 6.34
N ARG A 407 11.19 1.52 5.96
CA ARG A 407 9.86 1.07 6.36
C ARG A 407 9.29 0.13 5.30
N VAL A 408 8.83 -1.03 5.76
CA VAL A 408 8.24 -2.06 4.91
C VAL A 408 6.84 -2.38 5.40
N VAL A 409 5.87 -2.45 4.48
CA VAL A 409 4.49 -2.80 4.78
C VAL A 409 4.00 -3.97 3.95
N ASP A 410 3.17 -4.81 4.56
CA ASP A 410 2.45 -5.88 3.87
C ASP A 410 1.07 -5.40 3.40
N VAL A 411 0.79 -5.59 2.13
CA VAL A 411 -0.52 -5.32 1.53
C VAL A 411 -1.22 -6.64 1.26
N THR A 412 -2.35 -6.87 1.91
CA THR A 412 -3.11 -8.13 1.76
C THR A 412 -3.72 -8.20 0.36
N MET A 413 -3.49 -9.31 -0.35
CA MET A 413 -3.98 -9.50 -1.72
C MET A 413 -4.25 -10.97 -2.05
N PRO A 414 -5.18 -11.26 -2.99
CA PRO A 414 -5.49 -12.63 -3.39
C PRO A 414 -4.35 -13.25 -4.17
N ALA A 415 -4.23 -14.57 -4.06
CA ALA A 415 -3.38 -15.33 -4.97
C ALA A 415 -4.17 -15.62 -6.26
N ARG A 416 -3.65 -15.21 -7.42
CA ARG A 416 -4.13 -15.69 -8.73
C ARG A 416 -3.27 -16.88 -9.14
N TYR A 417 -3.84 -18.08 -9.08
CA TYR A 417 -3.22 -19.28 -9.63
C TYR A 417 -3.82 -19.52 -11.00
N GLY A 418 -3.01 -19.32 -12.05
CA GLY A 418 -3.36 -19.64 -13.43
C GLY A 418 -2.96 -21.07 -13.81
N SER A 419 -2.80 -21.30 -15.11
CA SER A 419 -2.27 -22.55 -15.69
C SER A 419 -0.76 -22.75 -15.47
N GLU A 420 -0.10 -21.78 -14.83
CA GLU A 420 1.34 -21.75 -14.61
C GLU A 420 1.84 -22.77 -13.59
N LYS A 421 3.00 -23.37 -13.88
CA LYS A 421 3.67 -24.31 -12.97
C LYS A 421 4.73 -23.60 -12.15
N SER A 422 4.72 -23.81 -10.83
CA SER A 422 5.75 -23.27 -9.95
C SER A 422 7.15 -23.73 -10.39
N LYS A 423 8.01 -22.76 -10.75
CA LYS A 423 9.39 -22.98 -11.18
C LYS A 423 10.36 -23.27 -9.99
N ILE A 424 9.91 -23.13 -8.74
CA ILE A 424 10.75 -23.26 -7.53
C ILE A 424 10.88 -24.72 -7.06
N ARG A 425 12.12 -25.21 -6.96
CA ARG A 425 12.45 -26.50 -6.33
C ARG A 425 12.99 -26.30 -4.91
N TYR A 426 12.15 -26.55 -3.90
CA TYR A 426 12.41 -26.25 -2.48
C TYR A 426 13.78 -26.70 -1.94
N GLY A 427 14.20 -27.95 -2.19
CA GLY A 427 15.47 -28.45 -1.66
C GLY A 427 16.73 -27.77 -2.25
N LYS A 428 16.67 -27.30 -3.50
CA LYS A 428 17.74 -26.48 -4.09
C LYS A 428 17.65 -25.04 -3.61
N TYR A 429 16.43 -24.53 -3.47
CA TYR A 429 16.15 -23.18 -3.00
C TYR A 429 16.68 -22.96 -1.57
N ILE A 430 16.30 -23.81 -0.61
CA ILE A 430 16.69 -23.66 0.80
C ILE A 430 18.22 -23.70 0.96
N ARG A 431 18.90 -24.62 0.28
CA ARG A 431 20.38 -24.73 0.33
C ARG A 431 21.10 -23.50 -0.20
N LYS A 432 20.49 -22.73 -1.10
CA LYS A 432 21.05 -21.47 -1.60
C LYS A 432 20.66 -20.28 -0.72
N VAL A 433 19.41 -20.23 -0.26
CA VAL A 433 18.85 -19.07 0.44
C VAL A 433 19.22 -19.04 1.92
N ALA A 434 19.31 -20.17 2.61
CA ALA A 434 19.69 -20.17 4.03
C ALA A 434 21.10 -19.60 4.30
N PRO A 435 22.16 -19.98 3.55
CA PRO A 435 23.46 -19.33 3.70
C PRO A 435 23.46 -17.85 3.33
N MET A 436 22.68 -17.46 2.31
CA MET A 436 22.52 -16.06 1.91
C MET A 436 21.85 -15.25 3.04
N LEU A 437 20.75 -15.76 3.61
CA LEU A 437 20.06 -15.13 4.74
C LEU A 437 20.97 -14.97 5.95
N PHE A 438 21.75 -16.00 6.27
CA PHE A 438 22.67 -15.95 7.40
C PHE A 438 23.79 -14.91 7.19
N LYS A 439 24.42 -14.90 6.01
CA LYS A 439 25.43 -13.90 5.66
C LYS A 439 24.86 -12.49 5.67
N GLY A 440 23.68 -12.29 5.10
CA GLY A 440 23.00 -11.01 5.07
C GLY A 440 22.54 -10.56 6.47
N PHE A 441 22.15 -11.49 7.35
CA PHE A 441 21.86 -11.20 8.76
C PHE A 441 23.09 -10.66 9.48
N LEU A 442 24.25 -11.31 9.34
CA LEU A 442 25.51 -10.82 9.92
C LEU A 442 25.92 -9.46 9.34
N TRP A 443 25.79 -9.30 8.01
CA TRP A 443 26.05 -8.03 7.35
C TRP A 443 25.14 -6.92 7.88
N ARG A 444 23.84 -7.18 8.04
CA ARG A 444 22.85 -6.26 8.59
C ARG A 444 23.19 -5.88 10.02
N LEU A 445 23.53 -6.84 10.88
CA LEU A 445 23.95 -6.55 12.26
C LEU A 445 25.17 -5.63 12.29
N ARG A 446 26.18 -5.91 11.45
CA ARG A 446 27.37 -5.06 11.34
C ARG A 446 27.01 -3.66 10.87
N MET A 447 26.28 -3.55 9.76
CA MET A 447 25.92 -2.25 9.18
C MET A 447 25.08 -1.43 10.13
N LYS A 448 24.01 -2.01 10.65
CA LYS A 448 23.04 -1.30 11.47
C LYS A 448 23.58 -0.96 12.86
N TYR A 449 24.19 -1.93 13.53
CA TYR A 449 24.51 -1.84 14.96
C TYR A 449 26.00 -1.63 15.28
N MET A 450 26.85 -1.48 14.27
CA MET A 450 28.27 -1.14 14.46
C MET A 450 28.73 0.02 13.58
N VAL A 451 28.24 0.10 12.34
CA VAL A 451 28.67 1.13 11.39
C VAL A 451 27.78 2.37 11.47
N LEU A 452 26.46 2.21 11.39
CA LEU A 452 25.51 3.33 11.36
C LEU A 452 25.20 3.86 12.76
N ASP A 453 24.91 2.97 13.71
CA ASP A 453 24.66 3.33 15.11
C ASP A 453 25.13 2.20 16.03
N PHE A 454 25.99 2.47 17.01
CA PHE A 454 26.54 1.41 17.84
C PHE A 454 25.51 0.95 18.88
N HIS A 455 25.11 -0.33 18.82
CA HIS A 455 24.22 -0.93 19.81
C HIS A 455 24.85 -2.17 20.48
N PRO A 456 24.88 -2.26 21.83
CA PRO A 456 25.47 -3.40 22.56
C PRO A 456 24.87 -4.78 22.25
N LEU A 457 23.75 -4.84 21.51
CA LEU A 457 23.07 -6.10 21.20
C LEU A 457 23.92 -7.02 20.32
N VAL A 458 24.87 -6.46 19.57
CA VAL A 458 25.79 -7.26 18.74
C VAL A 458 26.67 -8.14 19.61
N LEU A 459 27.04 -7.68 20.82
CA LEU A 459 27.83 -8.46 21.78
C LEU A 459 27.03 -9.67 22.28
N PHE A 460 25.72 -9.51 22.52
CA PHE A 460 24.85 -10.62 22.91
C PHE A 460 24.69 -11.65 21.79
N TYR A 461 24.49 -11.19 20.54
CA TYR A 461 24.48 -12.09 19.39
C TYR A 461 25.80 -12.85 19.26
N PHE A 462 26.93 -12.14 19.30
CA PHE A 462 28.26 -12.74 19.20
C PHE A 462 28.52 -13.79 20.29
N ALA A 463 28.26 -13.45 21.56
CA ALA A 463 28.40 -14.38 22.67
C ALA A 463 27.51 -15.62 22.51
N SER A 464 26.26 -15.43 22.07
CA SER A 464 25.34 -16.55 21.85
C SER A 464 25.78 -17.46 20.70
N MET A 465 26.32 -16.90 19.61
CA MET A 465 26.85 -17.66 18.47
C MET A 465 28.07 -18.50 18.83
N ILE A 466 28.74 -18.22 19.96
CA ILE A 466 29.83 -19.03 20.49
C ILE A 466 29.29 -20.05 21.48
N LEU A 467 28.53 -19.61 22.49
CA LEU A 467 28.11 -20.45 23.61
C LEU A 467 27.10 -21.52 23.20
N VAL A 468 26.16 -21.23 22.30
CA VAL A 468 25.14 -22.21 21.89
C VAL A 468 25.78 -23.37 21.11
N PRO A 469 26.59 -23.15 20.05
CA PRO A 469 27.26 -24.24 19.37
C PRO A 469 28.24 -24.98 20.27
N LEU A 470 29.00 -24.27 21.11
CA LEU A 470 29.92 -24.88 22.08
C LEU A 470 29.17 -25.82 23.02
N GLY A 471 28.04 -25.39 23.58
CA GLY A 471 27.16 -26.20 24.39
C GLY A 471 26.66 -27.43 23.62
N LEU A 472 26.15 -27.28 22.40
CA LEU A 472 25.65 -28.40 21.60
C LEU A 472 26.74 -29.41 21.24
N ILE A 473 27.92 -28.96 20.83
CA ILE A 473 29.07 -29.82 20.52
C ILE A 473 29.50 -30.58 21.78
N PHE A 474 29.59 -29.88 22.91
CA PHE A 474 29.97 -30.50 24.19
C PHE A 474 28.92 -31.51 24.66
N GLY A 475 27.63 -31.19 24.53
CA GLY A 475 26.52 -32.09 24.83
C GLY A 475 26.53 -33.35 23.94
N LEU A 476 26.75 -33.18 22.64
CA LEU A 476 26.88 -34.29 21.71
C LEU A 476 28.07 -35.19 22.09
N TRP A 477 29.21 -34.59 22.41
CA TRP A 477 30.40 -35.33 22.86
C TRP A 477 30.12 -36.15 24.13
N ILE A 478 29.44 -35.57 25.13
CA ILE A 478 29.02 -36.29 26.35
C ILE A 478 28.16 -37.52 26.01
N VAL A 479 27.21 -37.37 25.09
CA VAL A 479 26.31 -38.45 24.67
C VAL A 479 27.08 -39.55 23.94
N LEU A 480 27.97 -39.18 23.02
CA LEU A 480 28.80 -40.13 22.27
C LEU A 480 29.72 -40.91 23.22
N GLU A 481 30.39 -40.22 24.14
CA GLU A 481 31.30 -40.83 25.10
C GLU A 481 30.57 -41.83 26.01
N LYS A 482 29.39 -41.45 26.51
CA LYS A 482 28.63 -42.28 27.44
C LYS A 482 27.94 -43.48 26.77
N LEU A 483 27.35 -43.28 25.59
CA LEU A 483 26.49 -44.28 24.95
C LEU A 483 27.20 -45.15 23.91
N ILE A 484 28.22 -44.60 23.23
CA ILE A 484 28.92 -45.32 22.15
C ILE A 484 30.25 -45.85 22.67
N PHE A 485 31.08 -44.97 23.22
CA PHE A 485 32.43 -45.34 23.65
C PHE A 485 32.49 -45.95 25.05
N HIS A 486 31.37 -45.94 25.79
CA HIS A 486 31.26 -46.44 27.16
C HIS A 486 32.32 -45.85 28.10
N GLY A 487 32.77 -44.62 27.80
CA GLY A 487 33.80 -43.92 28.54
C GLY A 487 33.29 -43.37 29.88
N PRO A 488 34.21 -43.13 30.84
CA PRO A 488 33.85 -42.50 32.10
C PRO A 488 33.55 -41.00 31.88
N VAL A 489 32.30 -40.60 32.12
CA VAL A 489 31.86 -39.20 32.06
C VAL A 489 31.65 -38.68 33.48
N SER A 490 32.28 -37.54 33.80
CA SER A 490 32.08 -36.87 35.10
C SER A 490 30.64 -36.40 35.27
N GLN A 491 30.10 -36.53 36.49
CA GLN A 491 28.76 -36.04 36.84
C GLN A 491 28.61 -34.52 36.65
N ASN A 492 29.72 -33.77 36.64
CA ASN A 492 29.71 -32.32 36.46
C ASN A 492 29.57 -31.88 34.99
N TYR A 493 29.89 -32.74 34.02
CA TYR A 493 29.88 -32.35 32.60
C TYR A 493 28.47 -32.07 32.05
N PRO A 494 27.44 -32.87 32.37
CA PRO A 494 26.06 -32.49 32.02
C PRO A 494 25.62 -31.15 32.62
N LEU A 495 26.03 -30.83 33.85
CA LEU A 495 25.72 -29.55 34.48
C LEU A 495 26.37 -28.38 33.74
N LEU A 496 27.64 -28.52 33.35
CA LEU A 496 28.36 -27.52 32.57
C LEU A 496 27.74 -27.35 31.16
N PHE A 497 27.33 -28.44 30.52
CA PHE A 497 26.58 -28.41 29.27
C PHE A 497 25.29 -27.59 29.41
N VAL A 498 24.44 -27.94 30.38
CA VAL A 498 23.16 -27.26 30.62
C VAL A 498 23.39 -25.78 30.90
N PHE A 499 24.34 -25.44 31.76
CA PHE A 499 24.66 -24.05 32.08
C PHE A 499 25.12 -23.26 30.85
N THR A 500 26.10 -23.78 30.10
CA THR A 500 26.66 -23.12 28.91
C THR A 500 25.59 -22.92 27.85
N PHE A 501 24.78 -23.94 27.59
CA PHE A 501 23.71 -23.90 26.61
C PHE A 501 22.59 -22.94 27.03
N LEU A 502 22.13 -22.98 28.28
CA LEU A 502 21.08 -22.09 28.77
C LEU A 502 21.51 -20.62 28.76
N VAL A 503 22.73 -20.31 29.21
CA VAL A 503 23.27 -18.95 29.16
C VAL A 503 23.37 -18.48 27.71
N GLY A 504 23.89 -19.32 26.81
CA GLY A 504 23.94 -19.00 25.37
C GLY A 504 22.55 -18.72 24.77
N MET A 505 21.56 -19.54 25.09
CA MET A 505 20.18 -19.37 24.63
C MET A 505 19.53 -18.10 25.21
N GLN A 506 19.78 -17.79 26.49
CA GLN A 506 19.27 -16.57 27.13
C GLN A 506 19.84 -15.31 26.46
N LEU A 507 21.14 -15.30 26.16
CA LEU A 507 21.79 -14.20 25.43
C LEU A 507 21.23 -14.05 24.01
N LEU A 508 20.97 -15.17 23.33
CA LEU A 508 20.33 -15.15 22.01
C LEU A 508 18.94 -14.50 22.07
N PHE A 509 18.09 -14.91 23.02
CA PHE A 509 16.76 -14.36 23.16
C PHE A 509 16.77 -12.88 23.55
N PHE A 510 17.67 -12.45 24.43
CA PHE A 510 17.84 -11.04 24.72
C PHE A 510 18.27 -10.24 23.50
N ALA A 511 19.26 -10.73 22.73
CA ALA A 511 19.68 -10.08 21.49
C ALA A 511 18.51 -9.93 20.51
N MET A 512 17.70 -10.96 20.36
CA MET A 512 16.50 -10.93 19.51
C MET A 512 15.45 -9.93 19.99
N ILE A 513 15.17 -9.87 21.29
CA ILE A 513 14.21 -8.90 21.86
C ILE A 513 14.71 -7.47 21.65
N PHE A 514 16.00 -7.21 21.86
CA PHE A 514 16.57 -5.89 21.62
C PHE A 514 16.53 -5.52 20.14
N ASP A 515 16.86 -6.45 19.23
CA ASP A 515 16.73 -6.21 17.79
C ASP A 515 15.26 -5.91 17.41
N MET A 516 14.30 -6.65 17.97
CA MET A 516 12.86 -6.37 17.79
C MET A 516 12.47 -4.97 18.24
N GLN A 517 12.94 -4.53 19.40
CA GLN A 517 12.61 -3.23 19.98
C GLN A 517 13.26 -2.07 19.20
N ALA A 518 14.54 -2.22 18.84
CA ALA A 518 15.26 -1.24 18.03
C ALA A 518 14.54 -1.02 16.69
N ASN A 519 14.12 -2.11 16.03
CA ASN A 519 13.34 -2.04 14.81
C ASN A 519 11.98 -1.36 15.01
N LYS A 520 11.26 -1.63 16.11
CA LYS A 520 9.98 -0.96 16.43
C LYS A 520 10.13 0.55 16.61
N SER A 521 11.20 1.01 17.27
CA SER A 521 11.39 2.44 17.53
C SER A 521 11.55 3.27 16.26
N ASN A 522 12.11 2.68 15.20
CA ASN A 522 12.24 3.34 13.89
C ASN A 522 10.88 3.50 13.18
N TYR A 523 9.91 2.63 13.47
CA TYR A 523 8.55 2.79 12.94
C TYR A 523 7.73 3.83 13.70
N SER A 524 8.05 4.12 14.96
CA SER A 524 7.28 5.06 15.80
C SER A 524 7.89 6.45 15.93
N LYS A 525 9.18 6.63 15.66
CA LYS A 525 9.89 7.92 15.81
C LYS A 525 9.64 8.92 14.65
N MET A 526 8.82 8.56 13.67
CA MET A 526 8.55 9.36 12.47
C MET A 526 7.07 9.28 12.04
N ALA A 527 6.17 9.00 12.98
CA ALA A 527 4.71 8.90 12.79
C ALA A 527 3.96 9.83 13.73
#